data_AF-A0A256H8Y6-F1
#
_entry.id   AF-A0A256H8Y6-F1
#
_cell.length_a   1.000
_cell.length_b   1.000
_cell.length_c   1.000
_cell.angle_alpha   90.00
_cell.angle_beta   90.00
_cell.angle_gamma   90.00
#
_symmetry.space_group_name_H-M   'P 1'
#
loop_
_entity.id
_entity.type
_entity.pdbx_description
1 polymer ?
#
loop_
_entity_poly.entity_id
_entity_poly.type
_entity_poly.pdbx_seq_one_letter_code
_entity_poly.pdbx_strand_id
1 'polypeptide(L)'
;MRHERLDARRTSAVRAPDDGSADEESADGDFEDPDHVRRQILGRAERIERREVAEAISSLEARGGLTDEQRETVRLLGAAIARELTAAPESALEGTARDEPAAVRAVARLFDVESE
;
A
#
# COMPACT_ATOMS: atom_id res chain seq x y z
N MET A 1 74.92 0.26 4.16
CA MET A 1 74.14 -0.93 4.57
C MET A 1 73.03 -0.41 5.47
N ARG A 2 71.81 -0.13 5.00
CA ARG A 2 70.71 -0.97 4.48
C ARG A 2 69.99 -1.78 5.59
N HIS A 3 68.68 -1.55 5.65
CA HIS A 3 67.56 -2.21 6.36
C HIS A 3 67.28 -1.73 7.79
N GLU A 4 66.22 -0.95 8.04
CA GLU A 4 64.76 -1.23 7.96
C GLU A 4 64.20 -2.03 9.13
N ARG A 5 62.97 -1.65 9.49
CA ARG A 5 61.96 -2.25 10.41
C ARG A 5 61.81 -1.46 11.72
N LEU A 6 60.63 -1.04 12.16
CA LEU A 6 59.26 -1.48 11.89
C LEU A 6 58.25 -0.35 12.16
N ASP A 7 57.11 -0.52 11.51
CA ASP A 7 55.84 0.22 11.57
C ASP A 7 55.38 0.72 12.93
N ALA A 8 54.80 1.93 12.94
CA ALA A 8 53.60 2.19 13.74
C ALA A 8 52.85 3.45 13.26
N ARG A 9 51.61 3.20 12.83
CA ARG A 9 50.39 3.94 13.20
C ARG A 9 50.14 5.34 12.60
N ARG A 10 49.18 5.31 11.66
CA ARG A 10 47.78 5.81 11.81
C ARG A 10 47.52 7.29 11.56
N THR A 11 46.40 7.49 10.83
CA THR A 11 45.51 8.67 10.73
C THR A 11 45.91 9.72 9.68
N SER A 12 45.03 10.38 8.93
CA SER A 12 43.63 10.18 8.51
C SER A 12 43.30 11.32 7.53
N ALA A 13 42.17 11.19 6.82
CA ALA A 13 41.41 12.23 6.12
C ALA A 13 41.65 12.43 4.62
N VAL A 14 41.11 11.51 3.83
CA VAL A 14 40.34 11.90 2.64
C VAL A 14 38.88 11.58 2.95
N ARG A 15 38.09 12.61 3.22
CA ARG A 15 36.62 12.52 3.32
C ARG A 15 36.08 12.51 1.90
N ALA A 16 35.67 11.35 1.42
CA ALA A 16 34.78 11.25 0.27
C ALA A 16 33.38 11.74 0.68
N PRO A 17 32.61 12.35 -0.23
CA PRO A 17 31.21 12.68 0.02
C PRO A 17 30.41 11.39 0.17
N ASP A 18 29.70 11.29 1.28
CA ASP A 18 28.61 10.35 1.48
C ASP A 18 27.43 10.87 0.67
N ASP A 19 27.34 10.39 -0.57
CA ASP A 19 26.20 10.59 -1.47
C ASP A 19 25.77 9.21 -1.91
N GLY A 20 24.84 8.63 -1.16
CA GLY A 20 24.46 7.23 -1.31
C GLY A 20 23.36 6.80 -0.35
N SER A 21 22.12 7.04 -0.79
CA SER A 21 21.02 6.08 -0.62
C SER A 21 20.35 6.00 0.75
N ALA A 22 19.64 7.06 1.16
CA ALA A 22 18.59 6.96 2.18
C ALA A 22 17.22 6.50 1.60
N ASP A 23 17.09 6.36 0.28
CA ASP A 23 15.81 6.08 -0.37
C ASP A 23 15.48 4.58 -0.48
N GLU A 24 16.41 3.66 -0.17
CA GLU A 24 16.16 2.21 -0.27
C GLU A 24 15.62 1.59 1.04
N GLU A 25 15.63 2.31 2.17
CA GLU A 25 15.16 1.81 3.46
C GLU A 25 13.63 1.97 3.66
N SER A 26 12.90 2.49 2.66
CA SER A 26 11.55 3.06 2.86
C SER A 26 10.38 2.28 2.26
N ALA A 27 10.59 1.35 1.31
CA ALA A 27 9.47 0.64 0.67
C ALA A 27 8.92 -0.51 1.52
N ASP A 28 9.80 -1.30 2.15
CA ASP A 28 9.37 -2.43 2.99
C ASP A 28 8.68 -1.97 4.28
N GLY A 29 9.10 -0.84 4.85
CA GLY A 29 8.51 -0.29 6.08
C GLY A 29 7.05 0.16 5.92
N ASP A 30 6.66 0.63 4.73
CA ASP A 30 5.26 0.98 4.44
C ASP A 30 4.33 -0.24 4.45
N PHE A 31 4.84 -1.42 4.11
CA PHE A 31 4.11 -2.70 4.19
C PHE A 31 4.24 -3.41 5.54
N GLU A 32 4.89 -2.77 6.51
CA GLU A 32 4.90 -3.16 7.92
C GLU A 32 3.89 -2.35 8.77
N ASP A 33 3.44 -1.19 8.28
CA ASP A 33 2.39 -0.38 8.91
C ASP A 33 0.97 -0.89 8.52
N PRO A 34 0.21 -1.50 9.44
CA PRO A 34 -1.15 -1.99 9.14
C PRO A 34 -2.10 -0.84 8.75
N ASP A 35 -1.89 0.38 9.26
CA ASP A 35 -2.72 1.52 8.91
C ASP A 35 -2.43 1.99 7.47
N HIS A 36 -1.18 1.90 7.00
CA HIS A 36 -0.81 2.15 5.61
C HIS A 36 -1.47 1.15 4.67
N VAL A 37 -1.29 -0.14 4.94
CA VAL A 37 -1.89 -1.23 4.12
C VAL A 37 -3.41 -1.10 4.07
N ARG A 38 -4.07 -0.78 5.20
CA ARG A 38 -5.51 -0.54 5.25
C ARG A 38 -5.93 0.61 4.31
N ARG A 39 -5.21 1.75 4.35
CA ARG A 39 -5.51 2.90 3.47
C ARG A 39 -5.38 2.53 2.00
N GLN A 40 -4.38 1.74 1.63
CA GLN A 40 -4.20 1.31 0.24
C GLN A 40 -5.34 0.40 -0.24
N ILE A 41 -5.73 -0.58 0.58
CA ILE A 41 -6.86 -1.48 0.28
C ILE A 41 -8.15 -0.66 0.10
N LEU A 42 -8.46 0.22 1.05
CA LEU A 42 -9.67 1.07 0.99
C LEU A 42 -9.66 2.02 -0.21
N GLY A 43 -8.52 2.65 -0.49
CA GLY A 43 -8.37 3.54 -1.64
C GLY A 43 -8.55 2.80 -2.96
N ARG A 44 -8.04 1.56 -3.08
CA ARG A 44 -8.26 0.72 -4.26
C ARG A 44 -9.71 0.28 -4.39
N ALA A 45 -10.34 -0.15 -3.30
CA ALA A 45 -11.75 -0.51 -3.27
C ALA A 45 -12.64 0.65 -3.75
N GLU A 46 -12.39 1.86 -3.27
CA GLU A 46 -13.13 3.07 -3.67
C GLU A 46 -12.93 3.40 -5.16
N ARG A 47 -11.71 3.23 -5.69
CA ARG A 47 -11.44 3.39 -7.14
C ARG A 47 -12.24 2.40 -7.98
N ILE A 48 -12.26 1.14 -7.57
CA ILE A 48 -13.01 0.07 -8.25
C ILE A 48 -14.50 0.37 -8.17
N GLU A 49 -15.04 0.61 -6.98
CA GLU A 49 -16.47 0.93 -6.76
C GLU A 49 -16.93 2.05 -7.68
N ARG A 50 -16.22 3.19 -7.69
CA ARG A 50 -16.60 4.34 -8.54
C ARG A 50 -16.62 3.99 -10.02
N ARG A 51 -15.64 3.22 -10.50
CA ARG A 51 -15.58 2.78 -11.91
C ARG A 51 -16.75 1.87 -12.24
N GLU A 52 -16.95 0.81 -11.46
CA GLU A 52 -17.98 -0.21 -11.74
C GLU A 52 -19.39 0.38 -11.61
N VAL A 53 -19.65 1.25 -10.62
CA VAL A 53 -20.93 1.95 -10.47
C VAL A 53 -21.18 2.89 -11.64
N ALA A 54 -20.17 3.63 -12.11
CA ALA A 54 -20.31 4.51 -13.27
C ALA A 54 -20.60 3.71 -14.55
N GLU A 55 -19.91 2.58 -14.76
CA GLU A 55 -20.17 1.68 -15.89
C GLU A 55 -21.57 1.06 -15.82
N ALA A 56 -22.00 0.62 -14.64
CA ALA A 56 -23.34 0.07 -14.43
C ALA A 56 -24.43 1.10 -14.73
N ILE A 57 -24.31 2.33 -14.21
CA ILE A 57 -25.25 3.43 -14.48
C ILE A 57 -25.28 3.72 -15.99
N SER A 58 -24.12 3.87 -16.63
CA SER A 58 -24.04 4.15 -18.07
C SER A 58 -24.71 3.05 -18.91
N SER A 59 -24.46 1.78 -18.58
CA SER A 59 -25.04 0.61 -19.25
C SER A 59 -26.55 0.52 -19.08
N LEU A 60 -27.06 0.86 -17.89
CA LEU A 60 -28.50 0.90 -17.60
C LEU A 60 -29.20 2.08 -18.30
N GLU A 61 -28.58 3.27 -18.28
CA GLU A 61 -29.12 4.45 -18.96
C GLU A 61 -29.28 4.24 -20.47
N ALA A 62 -28.33 3.54 -21.11
CA ALA A 62 -28.42 3.18 -22.52
C ALA A 62 -29.63 2.29 -22.87
N ARG A 63 -30.29 1.67 -21.89
CA ARG A 63 -31.41 0.74 -22.07
C ARG A 63 -32.79 1.34 -21.77
N GLY A 64 -32.86 2.60 -21.36
CA GLY A 64 -34.13 3.25 -21.05
C GLY A 64 -34.07 4.41 -20.06
N GLY A 65 -32.88 4.91 -19.75
CA GLY A 65 -32.68 5.92 -18.70
C GLY A 65 -32.86 5.35 -17.30
N LEU A 66 -32.46 6.15 -16.30
CA LEU A 66 -32.70 5.88 -14.88
C LEU A 66 -33.30 7.12 -14.23
N THR A 67 -34.13 6.92 -13.21
CA THR A 67 -34.49 8.00 -12.28
C THR A 67 -33.34 8.27 -11.31
N ASP A 68 -33.38 9.41 -10.62
CA ASP A 68 -32.37 9.74 -9.62
C ASP A 68 -32.37 8.74 -8.46
N GLU A 69 -33.54 8.25 -8.02
CA GLU A 69 -33.61 7.22 -6.98
C GLU A 69 -33.02 5.88 -7.43
N GLN A 70 -33.18 5.51 -8.70
CA GLN A 70 -32.58 4.29 -9.25
C GLN A 70 -31.06 4.41 -9.34
N ARG A 71 -30.54 5.56 -9.78
CA ARG A 71 -29.10 5.84 -9.75
C ARG A 71 -28.55 5.73 -8.34
N GLU A 72 -29.26 6.31 -7.37
CA GLU A 72 -28.86 6.25 -5.97
C GLU A 72 -28.87 4.84 -5.42
N THR A 73 -29.87 4.03 -5.78
CA THR A 73 -29.93 2.61 -5.39
C THR A 73 -28.71 1.84 -5.90
N VAL A 74 -28.26 2.10 -7.13
CA VAL A 74 -27.05 1.47 -7.69
C VAL A 74 -25.79 1.92 -6.93
N ARG A 75 -25.68 3.20 -6.58
CA ARG A 75 -24.55 3.70 -5.76
C ARG A 75 -24.53 3.06 -4.38
N LEU A 76 -25.67 2.97 -3.70
CA LEU A 76 -25.79 2.34 -2.39
C LEU A 76 -25.44 0.85 -2.44
N LEU A 77 -25.83 0.16 -3.51
CA LEU A 77 -25.45 -1.23 -3.74
C LEU A 77 -23.93 -1.38 -3.92
N GLY A 78 -23.31 -0.53 -4.75
CA GLY A 78 -21.86 -0.49 -4.93
C GLY A 78 -21.12 -0.29 -3.61
N ALA A 79 -21.53 0.72 -2.83
CA ALA A 79 -20.96 1.01 -1.52
C ALA A 79 -21.19 -0.12 -0.50
N ALA A 80 -22.31 -0.85 -0.57
CA ALA A 80 -22.55 -2.01 0.28
C ALA A 80 -21.61 -3.17 -0.06
N ILE A 81 -21.45 -3.48 -1.35
CA ILE A 81 -20.53 -4.53 -1.81
C ILE A 81 -19.09 -4.18 -1.45
N ALA A 82 -18.65 -2.93 -1.67
CA ALA A 82 -17.30 -2.50 -1.31
C ALA A 82 -17.03 -2.69 0.18
N ARG A 83 -17.95 -2.25 1.06
CA ARG A 83 -17.84 -2.44 2.51
C ARG A 83 -17.80 -3.92 2.92
N GLU A 84 -18.62 -4.77 2.31
CA GLU A 84 -18.63 -6.19 2.62
C GLU A 84 -17.31 -6.87 2.23
N LEU A 85 -16.75 -6.50 1.08
CA LEU A 85 -15.47 -7.05 0.60
C LEU A 85 -14.26 -6.54 1.40
N THR A 86 -14.30 -5.31 1.93
CA THR A 86 -13.18 -4.76 2.73
C THR A 86 -13.25 -5.12 4.21
N ALA A 87 -14.41 -5.55 4.73
CA ALA A 87 -14.55 -5.89 6.14
C ALA A 87 -13.58 -6.97 6.63
N ALA A 88 -13.36 -8.03 5.84
CA ALA A 88 -12.44 -9.10 6.18
C ALA A 88 -10.97 -8.65 6.27
N PRO A 89 -10.39 -7.97 5.25
CA PRO A 89 -9.02 -7.45 5.37
C PRO A 89 -8.86 -6.37 6.46
N GLU A 90 -9.86 -5.51 6.67
CA GLU A 90 -9.84 -4.54 7.78
C GLU A 90 -9.72 -5.26 9.13
N SER A 91 -10.54 -6.28 9.36
CA SER A 91 -10.49 -7.09 10.59
C SER A 91 -9.16 -7.85 10.74
N ALA A 92 -8.61 -8.36 9.64
CA ALA A 92 -7.30 -9.04 9.65
C ALA A 92 -6.18 -8.08 10.08
N LEU A 93 -6.20 -6.83 9.58
CA LEU A 93 -5.20 -5.81 9.92
C LEU A 93 -5.37 -5.26 11.35
N GLU A 94 -6.59 -5.16 11.85
CA GLU A 94 -6.87 -4.78 13.24
C GLU A 94 -6.40 -5.85 14.24
N GLY A 95 -6.52 -7.13 13.85
CA GLY A 95 -6.11 -8.27 14.67
C GLY A 95 -4.60 -8.50 14.72
N THR A 96 -3.84 -8.01 13.73
CA THR A 96 -2.39 -8.04 13.75
C THR A 96 -1.83 -7.07 14.77
N ALA A 97 -1.11 -7.58 15.78
CA ALA A 97 -0.30 -6.74 16.65
C ALA A 97 0.72 -5.98 15.80
N ARG A 98 1.05 -4.73 16.18
CA ARG A 98 2.11 -3.93 15.52
C ARG A 98 3.48 -4.63 15.49
N ASP A 99 3.66 -5.67 16.30
CA ASP A 99 4.89 -6.46 16.39
C ASP A 99 4.91 -7.67 15.43
N GLU A 100 3.91 -7.83 14.56
CA GLU A 100 3.83 -8.92 13.56
C GLU A 100 3.92 -8.42 12.10
N PRO A 101 5.03 -7.79 11.69
CA PRO A 101 5.19 -7.20 10.36
C PRO A 101 5.07 -8.24 9.22
N ALA A 102 5.38 -9.51 9.49
CA ALA A 102 5.21 -10.59 8.52
C ALA A 102 3.75 -10.86 8.14
N ALA A 103 2.81 -10.68 9.09
CA ALA A 103 1.39 -10.85 8.85
C ALA A 103 0.81 -9.66 8.06
N VAL A 104 1.26 -8.43 8.36
CA VAL A 104 0.91 -7.23 7.60
C VAL A 104 1.32 -7.37 6.13
N ARG A 105 2.57 -7.80 5.87
CA ARG A 105 3.05 -8.11 4.51
C ARG A 105 2.27 -9.23 3.81
N ALA A 106 1.83 -10.24 4.56
CA ALA A 106 1.03 -11.32 3.97
C ALA A 106 -0.33 -10.79 3.47
N VAL A 107 -0.97 -9.91 4.23
CA VAL A 107 -2.18 -9.20 3.79
C VAL A 107 -1.86 -8.29 2.60
N ALA A 108 -0.78 -7.52 2.66
CA ALA A 108 -0.38 -6.62 1.58
C ALA A 108 -0.22 -7.34 0.23
N ARG A 109 0.44 -8.52 0.24
CA ARG A 109 0.53 -9.39 -0.95
C ARG A 109 -0.79 -9.99 -1.38
N LEU A 110 -1.60 -10.47 -0.45
CA LEU A 110 -2.88 -11.09 -0.78
C LEU A 110 -3.83 -10.13 -1.53
N PHE A 111 -3.72 -8.83 -1.24
CA PHE A 111 -4.51 -7.78 -1.84
C PHE A 111 -3.76 -6.95 -2.90
N ASP A 112 -2.57 -7.41 -3.32
CA ASP A 112 -1.74 -6.78 -4.36
C ASP A 112 -1.47 -5.28 -4.14
N VAL A 113 -1.29 -4.83 -2.89
CA VAL A 113 -0.99 -3.41 -2.58
C VAL A 113 0.51 -3.11 -2.54
N GLU A 114 1.38 -4.13 -2.59
CA GLU A 114 2.85 -3.97 -2.67
C GLU A 114 3.35 -3.57 -4.07
N SER A 115 2.49 -3.67 -5.09
CA SER A 115 2.88 -3.61 -6.51
C SER A 115 2.33 -2.39 -7.27
N GLU A 116 1.76 -1.40 -6.58
CA GLU A 116 1.27 -0.13 -7.18
C GLU A 116 2.26 1.03 -7.02
#